data_AF-A0AAC8Q8Y4-F1
#
_entry.id   AF-A0AAC8Q8Y4-F1
#
_cell.length_a   1.000
_cell.length_b   1.000
_cell.length_c   1.000
_cell.angle_alpha   90.00
_cell.angle_beta   90.00
_cell.angle_gamma   90.00
#
_symmetry.space_group_name_H-M   'P 1'
#
loop_
_entity.id
_entity.type
_entity.pdbx_description
1 polymer ?
#
loop_
_entity_poly.entity_id
_entity_poly.type
_entity_poly.pdbx_seq_one_letter_code
_entity_poly.pdbx_strand_id
1 'polypeptide(L)'
;MRHLLPLAALLAGCTLYPEDPLFAYGQVSRADGTPVSDATLSFERALSYRPGPYPTLIPPEFSPHATATTRAEGAYTLELLAGATVERVRTEEGYDDVRLYRFRAVSPVEEGRAAILSFTLVGGDVELPPLRPWVADLSVGEGAEGRPAVSFAPLPLRPEPPPTGTWQYSTNPKTGELIYDEGTVPHPVVQLIQGDAVLWQEEVSGSPWTVAPWLREDFEALEVMVRAQTTGDWTFEPLGGRFSAMGYRLEWRSERLPMPGAGLRPVSRGASCEPLPAGVTVCPWTDGQLASVKLPPVSTQPEKWPEVLRLTLAAPARPSRIVLRGLAADDFHNPLKKLFVEGSEDGVRWVSLGEVVRPALEGVNRAAYRDVREVEWAGDNPLDPALQVDLTSNLYLEGALRTEVAVRHVRLRGVPAESTRPIELKALREVSLFE
;
A
#
# COMPACT_ATOMS: atom_id res chain seq x y z
N MET A 1 -68.04 -11.46 28.42
CA MET A 1 -66.65 -11.00 28.66
C MET A 1 -65.70 -12.04 28.10
N ARG A 2 -65.15 -11.80 26.91
CA ARG A 2 -64.07 -12.59 26.31
C ARG A 2 -62.86 -11.66 26.29
N HIS A 3 -61.84 -11.97 27.08
CA HIS A 3 -60.61 -11.20 27.11
C HIS A 3 -59.82 -11.42 25.82
N LEU A 4 -59.59 -10.31 25.13
CA LEU A 4 -58.53 -10.11 24.16
C LEU A 4 -57.18 -10.36 24.85
N LEU A 5 -56.33 -11.16 24.22
CA LEU A 5 -54.88 -11.10 24.40
C LEU A 5 -54.31 -10.83 23.00
N PRO A 6 -53.81 -9.61 22.71
CA PRO A 6 -53.26 -9.29 21.41
C PRO A 6 -51.88 -9.95 21.29
N LEU A 7 -51.74 -10.77 20.25
CA LEU A 7 -50.48 -11.31 19.75
C LEU A 7 -49.68 -10.16 19.10
N ALA A 8 -49.23 -9.19 19.91
CA ALA A 8 -48.56 -7.96 19.45
C ALA A 8 -47.14 -7.84 20.04
N ALA A 9 -46.42 -8.96 20.14
CA ALA A 9 -45.04 -9.01 20.68
C ALA A 9 -44.01 -9.65 19.72
N LEU A 10 -44.30 -9.71 18.42
CA LEU A 10 -43.37 -10.30 17.41
C LEU A 10 -42.90 -9.31 16.32
N LEU A 11 -43.16 -8.01 16.49
CA LEU A 11 -42.71 -6.96 15.55
C LEU A 11 -41.89 -5.86 16.22
N ALA A 12 -41.40 -6.08 17.45
CA ALA A 12 -40.29 -5.29 17.94
C ALA A 12 -39.04 -5.79 17.21
N GLY A 13 -38.65 -5.11 16.13
CA GLY A 13 -37.34 -5.34 15.52
C GLY A 13 -36.31 -5.25 16.63
N CYS A 14 -35.66 -6.37 16.93
CA CYS A 14 -34.69 -6.42 18.02
C CYS A 14 -33.65 -5.34 17.71
N THR A 15 -33.56 -4.32 18.56
CA THR A 15 -32.51 -3.31 18.45
C THR A 15 -31.20 -3.97 18.88
N LEU A 16 -30.08 -3.60 18.26
CA LEU A 16 -28.77 -4.12 18.66
C LEU A 16 -28.25 -3.24 19.80
N TYR A 17 -28.14 -3.80 20.99
CA TYR A 17 -27.54 -3.14 22.13
C TYR A 17 -26.03 -3.36 22.14
N PRO A 18 -25.22 -2.42 22.66
CA PRO A 18 -23.77 -2.55 22.69
C PRO A 18 -23.25 -3.86 23.31
N GLU A 19 -24.00 -4.44 24.25
CA GLU A 19 -23.72 -5.71 24.93
C GLU A 19 -24.17 -6.96 24.16
N ASP A 20 -24.92 -6.81 23.07
CA ASP A 20 -25.38 -7.95 22.28
C ASP A 20 -24.16 -8.63 21.60
N PRO A 21 -24.06 -9.97 21.66
CA PRO A 21 -23.01 -10.69 20.99
C PRO A 21 -23.24 -10.71 19.47
N LEU A 22 -22.14 -10.64 18.74
CA LEU A 22 -22.03 -10.80 17.29
C LEU A 22 -20.98 -11.87 17.01
N PHE A 23 -21.19 -12.66 15.97
CA PHE A 23 -20.25 -13.71 15.59
C PHE A 23 -19.69 -13.47 14.19
N ALA A 24 -18.36 -13.51 14.11
CA ALA A 24 -17.64 -13.57 12.85
C ALA A 24 -17.12 -15.01 12.64
N TYR A 25 -17.60 -15.67 11.61
CA TYR A 25 -17.23 -17.05 11.27
C TYR A 25 -16.19 -17.03 10.16
N GLY A 26 -15.16 -17.89 10.25
CA GLY A 26 -14.15 -17.95 9.21
C GLY A 26 -13.50 -19.30 9.09
N GLN A 27 -12.62 -19.41 8.08
CA GLN A 27 -11.86 -20.62 7.77
C GLN A 27 -10.37 -20.28 7.67
N VAL A 28 -9.53 -21.16 8.21
CA VAL A 28 -8.08 -21.10 8.02
C VAL A 28 -7.58 -22.41 7.44
N SER A 29 -6.79 -22.28 6.38
CA SER A 29 -6.13 -23.40 5.72
C SER A 29 -4.67 -23.08 5.48
N ARG A 30 -3.86 -24.13 5.39
CA ARG A 30 -2.48 -24.04 4.93
C ARG A 30 -2.42 -23.65 3.46
N ALA A 31 -1.23 -23.32 2.98
CA ALA A 31 -1.03 -22.95 1.57
C ALA A 31 -1.53 -24.05 0.60
N ASP A 32 -1.37 -25.34 0.97
CA ASP A 32 -1.85 -26.50 0.22
C ASP A 32 -3.38 -26.72 0.27
N GLY A 33 -4.10 -25.95 1.10
CA GLY A 33 -5.55 -26.03 1.28
C GLY A 33 -5.99 -26.99 2.40
N THR A 34 -5.07 -27.66 3.08
CA THR A 34 -5.40 -28.48 4.26
C THR A 34 -5.85 -27.60 5.43
N PRO A 35 -6.81 -28.03 6.26
CA PRO A 35 -7.26 -27.23 7.38
C PRO A 35 -6.16 -27.09 8.44
N VAL A 36 -6.13 -25.92 9.08
CA VAL A 36 -5.29 -25.69 10.26
C VAL A 36 -6.12 -25.99 11.50
N SER A 37 -5.83 -27.08 12.20
CA SER A 37 -6.53 -27.50 13.42
C SER A 37 -5.85 -27.00 14.70
N ASP A 38 -6.65 -26.69 15.72
CA ASP A 38 -6.22 -26.32 17.09
C ASP A 38 -5.25 -25.12 17.14
N ALA A 39 -5.25 -24.28 16.10
CA ALA A 39 -4.43 -23.07 16.07
C ALA A 39 -5.19 -21.91 16.72
N THR A 40 -4.45 -21.09 17.47
CA THR A 40 -4.99 -19.86 18.04
C THR A 40 -4.72 -18.70 17.08
N LEU A 41 -5.78 -18.07 16.61
CA LEU A 41 -5.75 -16.84 15.82
C LEU A 41 -5.89 -15.65 16.77
N SER A 42 -5.01 -14.67 16.61
CA SER A 42 -5.09 -13.39 17.32
C SER A 42 -5.79 -12.37 16.45
N PHE A 43 -6.75 -11.65 17.05
CA PHE A 43 -7.46 -10.54 16.42
C PHE A 43 -7.06 -9.25 17.13
N GLU A 44 -6.61 -8.30 16.33
CA GLU A 44 -6.29 -6.95 16.80
C GLU A 44 -7.35 -5.98 16.28
N ARG A 45 -7.54 -4.88 17.00
CA ARG A 45 -8.56 -3.88 16.71
C ARG A 45 -8.00 -2.47 16.79
N ALA A 46 -8.45 -1.61 15.88
CA ALA A 46 -8.17 -0.18 15.89
C ALA A 46 -9.43 0.61 15.50
N LEU A 47 -9.55 1.85 15.96
CA LEU A 47 -10.60 2.74 15.46
C LEU A 47 -10.28 3.10 14.01
N SER A 48 -11.21 2.84 13.09
CA SER A 48 -11.08 3.25 11.69
C SER A 48 -11.35 4.76 11.57
N TYR A 49 -10.46 5.57 12.13
CA TYR A 49 -10.58 7.03 12.15
C TYR A 49 -9.79 7.67 11.02
N ARG A 50 -10.43 8.62 10.33
CA ARG A 50 -9.78 9.53 9.37
C ARG A 50 -9.52 10.88 10.05
N PRO A 51 -8.28 11.23 10.42
CA PRO A 51 -7.95 12.61 10.78
C PRO A 51 -7.88 13.47 9.51
N GLY A 52 -8.98 14.14 9.16
CA GLY A 52 -9.00 15.19 8.13
C GLY A 52 -9.25 14.72 6.69
N PRO A 53 -9.18 15.66 5.72
CA PRO A 53 -9.65 15.42 4.34
C PRO A 53 -8.66 14.68 3.43
N TYR A 54 -7.49 14.27 3.94
CA TYR A 54 -6.44 13.64 3.15
C TYR A 54 -6.19 12.20 3.63
N PRO A 55 -5.91 11.25 2.71
CA PRO A 55 -5.51 9.89 3.11
C PRO A 55 -4.16 9.96 3.83
N THR A 56 -4.19 9.94 5.17
CA THR A 56 -2.97 9.73 5.94
C THR A 56 -2.62 8.25 5.86
N LEU A 57 -1.51 7.91 5.20
CA LEU A 57 -0.94 6.54 5.13
C LEU A 57 -0.40 6.03 6.49
N ILE A 58 -0.74 6.69 7.58
CA ILE A 58 -0.39 6.24 8.93
C ILE A 58 -1.48 5.25 9.32
N PRO A 59 -1.19 3.94 9.40
CA PRO A 59 -2.18 2.97 9.84
C PRO A 59 -2.61 3.31 11.27
N PRO A 60 -3.88 3.03 11.64
CA PRO A 60 -4.32 3.22 13.00
C PRO A 60 -3.53 2.30 13.94
N GLU A 61 -3.38 2.70 15.20
CA GLU A 61 -2.70 1.87 16.19
C GLU A 61 -3.58 0.68 16.56
N PHE A 62 -3.24 -0.50 16.04
CA PHE A 62 -3.89 -1.74 16.39
C PHE A 62 -3.46 -2.22 17.77
N SER A 63 -4.43 -2.70 18.54
CA SER A 63 -4.22 -3.29 19.86
C SER A 63 -4.83 -4.69 19.92
N PRO A 64 -4.25 -5.64 20.68
CA PRO A 64 -4.86 -6.95 20.90
C PRO A 64 -6.30 -6.82 21.39
N HIS A 65 -7.21 -7.60 20.81
CA HIS A 65 -8.64 -7.53 21.13
C HIS A 65 -9.21 -8.87 21.57
N ALA A 66 -9.02 -9.91 20.77
CA ALA A 66 -9.62 -11.22 21.00
C ALA A 66 -8.78 -12.34 20.37
N THR A 67 -9.13 -13.58 20.70
CA THR A 67 -8.55 -14.77 20.08
C THR A 67 -9.64 -15.76 19.70
N ALA A 68 -9.43 -16.53 18.64
CA ALA A 68 -10.27 -17.66 18.29
C ALA A 68 -9.42 -18.91 18.06
N THR A 69 -9.92 -20.08 18.43
CA THR A 69 -9.25 -21.36 18.18
C THR A 69 -9.91 -22.07 17.01
N THR A 70 -9.10 -22.56 16.07
CA THR A 70 -9.60 -23.32 14.92
C THR A 70 -9.97 -24.74 15.32
N ARG A 71 -11.05 -25.25 14.73
CA ARG A 71 -11.50 -26.65 14.85
C ARG A 71 -10.73 -27.56 13.90
N ALA A 72 -11.00 -28.87 13.95
CA ALA A 72 -10.34 -29.87 13.11
C ALA A 72 -10.44 -29.55 11.60
N GLU A 73 -11.54 -28.96 11.18
CA GLU A 73 -11.83 -28.55 9.80
C GLU A 73 -11.27 -27.16 9.43
N GLY A 74 -10.55 -26.47 10.32
CA GLY A 74 -10.02 -25.12 10.08
C GLY A 74 -11.00 -23.98 10.37
N ALA A 75 -12.25 -24.32 10.71
CA ALA A 75 -13.28 -23.36 11.08
C ALA A 75 -12.96 -22.67 12.41
N TYR A 76 -13.25 -21.38 12.53
CA TYR A 76 -13.22 -20.65 13.78
C TYR A 76 -14.44 -19.73 13.93
N THR A 77 -14.71 -19.36 15.17
CA THR A 77 -15.74 -18.38 15.52
C THR A 77 -15.10 -17.33 16.42
N LEU A 78 -15.17 -16.07 15.98
CA LEU A 78 -14.81 -14.91 16.78
C LEU A 78 -16.09 -14.30 17.34
N GLU A 79 -16.21 -14.29 18.67
CA GLU A 79 -17.29 -13.59 19.38
C GLU A 79 -16.86 -12.14 19.64
N LEU A 80 -17.73 -11.20 19.26
CA LEU A 80 -17.57 -9.76 19.41
C LEU A 80 -18.79 -9.20 20.14
N LEU A 81 -18.64 -8.06 20.79
CA LEU A 81 -19.79 -7.28 21.25
C LEU A 81 -20.17 -6.27 20.17
N ALA A 82 -21.46 -5.98 19.98
CA ALA A 82 -21.91 -4.97 19.04
C ALA A 82 -21.30 -3.58 19.29
N GLY A 83 -21.13 -3.19 20.56
CA GLY A 83 -20.45 -1.95 20.94
C GLY A 83 -18.94 -1.96 20.65
N ALA A 84 -18.37 -3.12 20.32
CA ALA A 84 -16.97 -3.26 19.94
C ALA A 84 -16.74 -3.06 18.43
N THR A 85 -17.80 -3.04 17.61
CA THR A 85 -17.70 -2.87 16.14
C THR A 85 -17.95 -1.43 15.71
N VAL A 86 -18.68 -0.65 16.51
CA VAL A 86 -18.98 0.77 16.25
C VAL A 86 -18.81 1.63 17.49
N GLU A 87 -18.28 2.84 17.31
CA GLU A 87 -18.29 3.91 18.30
C GLU A 87 -19.27 5.00 17.83
N ARG A 88 -20.18 5.43 18.71
CA ARG A 88 -21.10 6.55 18.45
C ARG A 88 -20.60 7.77 19.20
N VAL A 89 -20.20 8.81 18.47
CA VAL A 89 -19.70 10.07 19.03
C VAL A 89 -20.64 11.19 18.64
N ARG A 90 -21.05 12.00 19.61
CA ARG A 90 -21.81 13.22 19.32
C ARG A 90 -20.83 14.34 18.97
N THR A 91 -20.97 14.92 17.78
CA THR A 91 -20.13 16.05 17.35
C THR A 91 -20.50 17.32 18.13
N GLU A 92 -19.60 18.31 18.14
CA GLU A 92 -19.85 19.62 18.76
C GLU A 92 -21.07 20.33 18.15
N GLU A 93 -21.37 20.04 16.89
CA GLU A 93 -22.53 20.54 16.14
C GLU A 93 -23.83 19.75 16.44
N GLY A 94 -23.75 18.70 17.27
CA GLY A 94 -24.89 17.93 17.75
C GLY A 94 -25.30 16.75 16.89
N TYR A 95 -24.53 16.42 15.83
CA TYR A 95 -24.77 15.25 14.96
C TYR A 95 -24.19 13.97 15.59
N ASP A 96 -24.83 12.83 15.34
CA ASP A 96 -24.27 11.53 15.69
C ASP A 96 -23.30 11.07 14.58
N ASP A 97 -22.02 10.97 14.92
CA ASP A 97 -20.97 10.38 14.10
C ASP A 97 -20.83 8.89 14.48
N VAL A 98 -20.85 8.00 13.48
CA VAL A 98 -20.66 6.56 13.66
C VAL A 98 -19.31 6.19 13.10
N ARG A 99 -18.40 5.78 13.99
CA ARG A 99 -17.05 5.36 13.63
C ARG A 99 -16.97 3.85 13.72
N LEU A 100 -16.41 3.23 12.70
CA LEU A 100 -16.26 1.78 12.69
C LEU A 100 -14.94 1.39 13.36
N TYR A 101 -14.95 0.28 14.09
CA TYR A 101 -13.71 -0.40 14.46
C TYR A 101 -13.29 -1.31 13.32
N ARG A 102 -11.99 -1.29 13.01
CA ARG A 102 -11.34 -2.20 12.09
C ARG A 102 -10.66 -3.29 12.87
N PHE A 103 -10.84 -4.52 12.42
CA PHE A 103 -10.22 -5.71 12.96
C PHE A 103 -9.19 -6.24 11.96
N ARG A 104 -8.14 -6.89 12.44
CA ARG A 104 -7.23 -7.64 11.58
C ARG A 104 -6.83 -8.97 12.19
N ALA A 105 -6.53 -9.93 11.31
CA ALA A 105 -6.02 -11.25 11.65
C ALA A 105 -4.99 -11.71 10.61
N VAL A 106 -4.07 -12.55 11.05
CA VAL A 106 -2.98 -13.10 10.24
C VAL A 106 -3.06 -14.62 10.30
N SER A 107 -3.00 -15.29 9.15
CA SER A 107 -2.86 -16.75 9.12
C SER A 107 -1.54 -17.17 9.78
N PRO A 108 -1.41 -18.41 10.27
CA PRO A 108 -0.08 -18.93 10.61
C PRO A 108 0.92 -18.71 9.47
N VAL A 109 2.13 -18.28 9.80
CA VAL A 109 3.18 -18.01 8.81
C VAL A 109 3.83 -19.32 8.39
N GLU A 110 3.84 -19.59 7.08
CA GLU A 110 4.37 -20.81 6.48
C GLU A 110 5.51 -20.45 5.53
N GLU A 111 6.76 -20.71 5.93
CA GLU A 111 7.95 -20.40 5.09
C GLU A 111 8.01 -18.92 4.66
N GLY A 112 7.52 -18.03 5.51
CA GLY A 112 7.43 -16.59 5.22
C GLY A 112 6.17 -16.18 4.43
N ARG A 113 5.31 -17.12 4.04
CA ARG A 113 4.01 -16.87 3.41
C ARG A 113 2.93 -16.64 4.46
N ALA A 114 2.00 -15.74 4.19
CA ALA A 114 0.83 -15.50 5.04
C ALA A 114 -0.31 -14.83 4.27
N ALA A 115 -1.52 -15.00 4.77
CA ALA A 115 -2.68 -14.19 4.42
C ALA A 115 -3.05 -13.27 5.59
N ILE A 116 -3.35 -12.02 5.28
CA ILE A 116 -3.70 -10.98 6.25
C ILE A 116 -5.08 -10.45 5.88
N LEU A 117 -6.04 -10.62 6.78
CA LEU A 117 -7.39 -10.07 6.65
C LEU A 117 -7.50 -8.83 7.52
N SER A 118 -8.02 -7.75 6.96
CA SER A 118 -8.52 -6.58 7.69
C SER A 118 -9.99 -6.38 7.35
N PHE A 119 -10.84 -6.11 8.32
CA PHE A 119 -12.28 -6.00 8.08
C PHE A 119 -12.97 -5.06 9.05
N THR A 120 -14.11 -4.53 8.60
CA THR A 120 -15.09 -3.80 9.41
C THR A 120 -16.43 -4.50 9.24
N LEU A 121 -17.26 -4.52 10.28
CA LEU A 121 -18.63 -5.03 10.18
C LEU A 121 -19.66 -4.11 10.82
N VAL A 122 -20.88 -4.17 10.31
CA VAL A 122 -22.05 -3.44 10.82
C VAL A 122 -23.26 -4.36 10.81
N GLY A 123 -24.08 -4.28 11.86
CA GLY A 123 -25.32 -5.05 11.97
C GLY A 123 -25.13 -6.34 12.76
N GLY A 124 -25.47 -7.47 12.16
CA GLY A 124 -25.41 -8.80 12.77
C GLY A 124 -24.13 -9.59 12.51
N ASP A 125 -24.26 -10.91 12.59
CA ASP A 125 -23.23 -11.89 12.32
C ASP A 125 -22.70 -11.83 10.87
N VAL A 126 -21.45 -12.19 10.66
CA VAL A 126 -20.79 -12.16 9.34
C VAL A 126 -19.95 -13.41 9.11
N GLU A 127 -19.77 -13.78 7.84
CA GLU A 127 -18.77 -14.75 7.44
C GLU A 127 -17.57 -14.03 6.79
N LEU A 128 -16.36 -14.39 7.22
CA LEU A 128 -15.10 -13.78 6.82
C LEU A 128 -14.48 -14.52 5.61
N PRO A 129 -13.71 -13.81 4.76
CA PRO A 129 -12.95 -14.46 3.70
C PRO A 129 -11.98 -15.51 4.25
N PRO A 130 -11.74 -16.61 3.52
CA PRO A 130 -10.83 -17.66 3.98
C PRO A 130 -9.40 -17.13 4.10
N LEU A 131 -8.78 -17.37 5.26
CA LEU A 131 -7.36 -17.10 5.47
C LEU A 131 -6.54 -18.29 4.97
N ARG A 132 -6.06 -18.16 3.73
CA ARG A 132 -5.19 -19.14 3.08
C ARG A 132 -3.96 -18.45 2.51
N PRO A 133 -2.74 -18.80 2.96
CA PRO A 133 -1.51 -18.31 2.33
C PRO A 133 -1.48 -18.64 0.84
N TRP A 134 -0.92 -17.73 0.04
CA TRP A 134 -0.72 -17.95 -1.39
C TRP A 134 0.54 -18.77 -1.63
N VAL A 135 0.41 -19.87 -2.37
CA VAL A 135 1.55 -20.62 -2.91
C VAL A 135 2.05 -19.85 -4.13
N ALA A 136 2.91 -18.86 -3.90
CA ALA A 136 3.44 -18.02 -4.97
C ALA A 136 4.47 -18.74 -5.84
N ASP A 137 5.04 -19.86 -5.37
CA ASP A 137 6.17 -20.57 -6.00
C ASP A 137 7.21 -19.58 -6.53
N LEU A 138 7.61 -18.66 -5.66
CA LEU A 138 8.49 -17.56 -6.05
C LEU A 138 9.82 -18.17 -6.51
N SER A 139 10.36 -17.64 -7.61
CA SER A 139 11.68 -18.04 -8.09
C SER A 139 12.39 -16.89 -8.76
N VAL A 140 13.72 -16.88 -8.59
CA VAL A 140 14.62 -15.96 -9.28
C VAL A 140 15.47 -16.79 -10.24
N GLY A 141 15.32 -16.54 -11.53
CA GLY A 141 16.01 -17.25 -12.59
C GLY A 141 16.65 -16.32 -13.61
N GLU A 142 17.19 -16.91 -14.68
CA GLU A 142 17.69 -16.14 -15.82
C GLU A 142 16.52 -15.69 -16.71
N GLY A 143 16.46 -14.39 -16.96
CA GLY A 143 15.47 -13.74 -17.82
C GLY A 143 16.06 -13.29 -19.16
N ALA A 144 15.35 -12.38 -19.82
CA ALA A 144 15.79 -11.84 -21.10
C ALA A 144 17.15 -11.13 -20.97
N GLU A 145 18.02 -11.35 -21.97
CA GLU A 145 19.33 -10.69 -22.06
C GLU A 145 20.26 -10.98 -20.86
N GLY A 146 20.11 -12.15 -20.22
CA GLY A 146 20.91 -12.55 -19.05
C GLY A 146 20.59 -11.77 -17.77
N ARG A 147 19.51 -10.99 -17.77
CA ARG A 147 19.04 -10.26 -16.57
C ARG A 147 18.24 -11.19 -15.66
N PRO A 148 18.31 -11.06 -14.33
CA PRO A 148 17.44 -11.82 -13.45
C PRO A 148 15.96 -11.60 -13.77
N ALA A 149 15.18 -12.67 -13.73
CA ALA A 149 13.73 -12.63 -13.82
C ALA A 149 13.10 -13.24 -12.57
N VAL A 150 12.02 -12.61 -12.12
CA VAL A 150 11.20 -13.06 -11.00
C VAL A 150 9.97 -13.75 -11.56
N SER A 151 9.81 -15.03 -11.26
CA SER A 151 8.61 -15.79 -11.62
C SER A 151 7.80 -16.11 -10.37
N PHE A 152 6.49 -16.02 -10.50
CA PHE A 152 5.51 -16.41 -9.49
C PHE A 152 4.30 -17.08 -10.17
N ALA A 153 3.60 -17.92 -9.41
CA ALA A 153 2.38 -18.61 -9.79
C ALA A 153 1.24 -17.63 -10.09
N PRO A 154 0.12 -18.09 -10.68
CA PRO A 154 -1.08 -17.26 -10.80
C PRO A 154 -1.51 -16.69 -9.44
N LEU A 155 -2.02 -15.45 -9.48
CA LEU A 155 -2.52 -14.77 -8.29
C LEU A 155 -3.68 -15.56 -7.66
N PRO A 156 -3.88 -15.45 -6.33
CA PRO A 156 -5.10 -15.90 -5.70
C PRO A 156 -6.32 -15.31 -6.41
N LEU A 157 -7.42 -16.04 -6.42
CA LEU A 157 -8.69 -15.49 -6.86
C LEU A 157 -9.23 -14.56 -5.77
N ARG A 158 -9.99 -13.53 -6.18
CA ARG A 158 -10.82 -12.78 -5.21
C ARG A 158 -11.75 -13.77 -4.50
N PRO A 159 -11.94 -13.64 -3.17
CA PRO A 159 -12.91 -14.44 -2.44
C PRO A 159 -14.33 -14.21 -3.00
N GLU A 160 -15.07 -15.29 -3.21
CA GLU A 160 -16.51 -15.21 -3.48
C GLU A 160 -17.29 -15.09 -2.16
N PRO A 161 -18.47 -14.44 -2.14
CA PRO A 161 -19.34 -14.44 -0.99
C PRO A 161 -19.67 -15.88 -0.59
N PRO A 162 -19.71 -16.18 0.71
CA PRO A 162 -20.12 -17.49 1.19
C PRO A 162 -21.59 -17.74 0.85
N PRO A 163 -22.09 -18.98 0.94
CA PRO A 163 -23.47 -19.32 0.57
C PRO A 163 -24.56 -18.51 1.28
N THR A 164 -24.25 -17.88 2.41
CA THR A 164 -25.14 -17.05 3.23
C THR A 164 -25.01 -15.56 2.95
N GLY A 165 -24.01 -15.17 2.17
CA GLY A 165 -23.71 -13.80 1.82
C GLY A 165 -23.96 -13.51 0.34
N THR A 166 -24.06 -12.23 0.04
CA THR A 166 -24.14 -11.70 -1.33
C THR A 166 -23.16 -10.55 -1.47
N TRP A 167 -22.77 -10.26 -2.71
CA TRP A 167 -22.06 -9.02 -3.01
C TRP A 167 -22.91 -7.81 -2.61
N GLN A 168 -22.28 -6.81 -2.00
CA GLN A 168 -22.92 -5.52 -1.84
C GLN A 168 -23.32 -4.99 -3.22
N TYR A 169 -24.45 -4.30 -3.30
CA TYR A 169 -24.90 -3.72 -4.56
C TYR A 169 -25.40 -2.30 -4.37
N SER A 170 -25.36 -1.56 -5.48
CA SER A 170 -26.04 -0.28 -5.63
C SER A 170 -27.04 -0.36 -6.78
N THR A 171 -27.95 0.60 -6.87
CA THR A 171 -28.88 0.68 -8.00
C THR A 171 -28.46 1.79 -8.95
N ASN A 172 -28.36 1.47 -10.24
CA ASN A 172 -28.13 2.47 -11.27
C ASN A 172 -29.29 3.49 -11.24
N PRO A 173 -29.01 4.78 -10.99
CA PRO A 173 -30.07 5.77 -10.79
C PRO A 173 -30.91 6.03 -12.04
N LYS A 174 -30.43 5.65 -13.23
CA LYS A 174 -31.13 5.84 -14.51
C LYS A 174 -31.92 4.61 -14.95
N THR A 175 -31.38 3.41 -14.71
CA THR A 175 -31.98 2.16 -15.24
C THR A 175 -32.68 1.33 -14.17
N GLY A 176 -32.39 1.56 -12.89
CA GLY A 176 -32.89 0.71 -11.80
C GLY A 176 -32.17 -0.64 -11.69
N GLU A 177 -31.16 -0.89 -12.52
CA GLU A 177 -30.38 -2.14 -12.51
C GLU A 177 -29.46 -2.22 -11.29
N LEU A 178 -29.29 -3.43 -10.75
CA LEU A 178 -28.35 -3.67 -9.67
C LEU A 178 -26.91 -3.71 -10.21
N ILE A 179 -26.03 -2.94 -9.58
CA ILE A 179 -24.59 -2.94 -9.83
C ILE A 179 -23.95 -3.56 -8.59
N TYR A 180 -23.42 -4.77 -8.74
CA TYR A 180 -22.73 -5.48 -7.66
C TYR A 180 -21.29 -4.98 -7.53
N ASP A 181 -20.86 -4.76 -6.30
CA ASP A 181 -19.48 -4.52 -5.94
C ASP A 181 -18.81 -5.87 -5.69
N GLU A 182 -18.22 -6.41 -6.75
CA GLU A 182 -17.50 -7.68 -6.72
C GLU A 182 -16.07 -7.55 -6.14
N GLY A 183 -15.74 -6.40 -5.56
CA GLY A 183 -14.41 -6.12 -5.05
C GLY A 183 -13.33 -5.98 -6.12
N THR A 184 -12.10 -5.75 -5.67
CA THR A 184 -10.96 -5.54 -6.56
C THR A 184 -10.31 -6.85 -6.98
N VAL A 185 -9.89 -6.94 -8.24
CA VAL A 185 -9.13 -8.10 -8.73
C VAL A 185 -7.72 -8.05 -8.11
N PRO A 186 -7.24 -9.17 -7.52
CA PRO A 186 -5.87 -9.29 -7.06
C PRO A 186 -4.86 -8.88 -8.13
N HIS A 187 -3.91 -8.02 -7.76
CA HIS A 187 -2.83 -7.57 -8.63
C HIS A 187 -1.47 -7.88 -7.97
N PRO A 188 -0.43 -8.27 -8.73
CA PRO A 188 0.85 -8.65 -8.19
C PRO A 188 1.72 -7.41 -7.98
N VAL A 189 2.18 -7.22 -6.76
CA VAL A 189 3.15 -6.17 -6.41
C VAL A 189 4.47 -6.85 -6.10
N VAL A 190 5.45 -6.67 -6.98
CA VAL A 190 6.81 -7.14 -6.73
C VAL A 190 7.51 -6.09 -5.86
N GLN A 191 8.20 -6.53 -4.81
CA GLN A 191 8.97 -5.68 -3.92
C GLN A 191 10.44 -6.14 -3.93
N LEU A 192 11.35 -5.17 -4.03
CA LEU A 192 12.76 -5.39 -3.70
C LEU A 192 13.04 -4.84 -2.31
N ILE A 193 13.68 -5.65 -1.48
CA ILE A 193 13.75 -5.45 -0.03
C ILE A 193 15.20 -5.59 0.43
N GLN A 194 15.59 -4.81 1.42
CA GLN A 194 16.83 -4.99 2.17
C GLN A 194 16.51 -4.93 3.67
N GLY A 195 16.63 -6.06 4.36
CA GLY A 195 16.15 -6.18 5.74
C GLY A 195 14.64 -5.94 5.80
N ASP A 196 14.21 -4.89 6.52
CA ASP A 196 12.79 -4.50 6.61
C ASP A 196 12.44 -3.30 5.71
N ALA A 197 13.41 -2.78 4.94
CA ALA A 197 13.20 -1.64 4.07
C ALA A 197 12.77 -2.07 2.67
N VAL A 198 11.62 -1.56 2.21
CA VAL A 198 11.22 -1.66 0.80
C VAL A 198 12.03 -0.63 0.01
N LEU A 199 12.92 -1.11 -0.87
CA LEU A 199 13.76 -0.29 -1.74
C LEU A 199 13.02 0.14 -2.99
N TRP A 200 12.13 -0.74 -3.46
CA TRP A 200 11.40 -0.61 -4.69
C TRP A 200 10.15 -1.48 -4.65
N GLN A 201 9.09 -1.03 -5.30
CA GLN A 201 7.95 -1.87 -5.61
C GLN A 201 7.20 -1.38 -6.85
N GLU A 202 6.55 -2.30 -7.54
CA GLU A 202 5.70 -2.00 -8.70
C GLU A 202 4.59 -3.05 -8.82
N GLU A 203 3.41 -2.60 -9.27
CA GLU A 203 2.39 -3.49 -9.81
C GLU A 203 2.84 -3.99 -11.18
N VAL A 204 3.22 -5.26 -11.29
CA VAL A 204 3.74 -5.82 -12.55
C VAL A 204 2.59 -6.40 -13.38
N SER A 205 2.73 -6.38 -14.70
CA SER A 205 1.69 -6.90 -15.62
C SER A 205 1.60 -8.43 -15.65
N GLY A 206 2.60 -9.14 -15.13
CA GLY A 206 2.60 -10.59 -15.08
C GLY A 206 3.94 -11.22 -14.67
N SER A 207 4.00 -12.54 -14.82
CA SER A 207 5.14 -13.40 -14.50
C SER A 207 5.57 -14.14 -15.77
N PRO A 208 6.88 -14.23 -16.10
CA PRO A 208 8.00 -13.66 -15.35
C PRO A 208 8.16 -12.15 -15.54
N TRP A 209 8.64 -11.45 -14.50
CA TRP A 209 9.04 -10.04 -14.55
C TRP A 209 10.56 -9.91 -14.61
N THR A 210 11.09 -9.19 -15.61
CA THR A 210 12.55 -8.99 -15.77
C THR A 210 13.01 -7.79 -14.97
N VAL A 211 13.98 -8.00 -14.07
CA VAL A 211 14.49 -6.95 -13.17
C VAL A 211 15.46 -6.04 -13.92
N ALA A 212 15.19 -4.73 -13.88
CA ALA A 212 16.11 -3.76 -14.46
C ALA A 212 17.44 -3.67 -13.67
N PRO A 213 18.60 -3.48 -14.32
CA PRO A 213 19.90 -3.49 -13.64
C PRO A 213 20.03 -2.44 -12.52
N TRP A 214 19.54 -1.22 -12.74
CA TRP A 214 19.57 -0.11 -11.78
C TRP A 214 18.64 -0.28 -10.58
N LEU A 215 17.75 -1.27 -10.59
CA LEU A 215 16.98 -1.65 -9.39
C LEU A 215 17.81 -2.47 -8.41
N ARG A 216 18.91 -3.07 -8.90
CA ARG A 216 19.78 -3.98 -8.16
C ARG A 216 21.17 -3.37 -8.03
N GLU A 217 21.25 -2.14 -7.52
CA GLU A 217 22.48 -1.33 -7.41
C GLU A 217 23.58 -2.03 -6.55
N ASP A 218 24.39 -1.25 -5.85
CA ASP A 218 25.36 -1.73 -4.87
C ASP A 218 24.71 -2.17 -3.53
N PHE A 219 23.43 -2.56 -3.54
CA PHE A 219 22.73 -3.07 -2.36
C PHE A 219 23.26 -4.44 -1.93
N GLU A 220 23.65 -4.55 -0.67
CA GLU A 220 24.00 -5.82 -0.05
C GLU A 220 22.74 -6.59 0.36
N ALA A 221 22.77 -7.92 0.21
CA ALA A 221 21.70 -8.83 0.65
C ALA A 221 20.29 -8.43 0.14
N LEU A 222 20.20 -8.03 -1.14
CA LEU A 222 18.93 -7.72 -1.78
C LEU A 222 18.03 -8.96 -1.82
N GLU A 223 16.78 -8.79 -1.45
CA GLU A 223 15.73 -9.81 -1.51
C GLU A 223 14.60 -9.36 -2.41
N VAL A 224 13.82 -10.33 -2.89
CA VAL A 224 12.57 -10.10 -3.62
C VAL A 224 11.42 -10.81 -2.93
N MET A 225 10.25 -10.15 -2.93
CA MET A 225 8.98 -10.71 -2.48
C MET A 225 7.89 -10.31 -3.47
N VAL A 226 6.82 -11.11 -3.56
CA VAL A 226 5.61 -10.72 -4.28
C VAL A 226 4.45 -10.71 -3.30
N ARG A 227 3.69 -9.62 -3.34
CA ARG A 227 2.45 -9.46 -2.57
C ARG A 227 1.29 -9.31 -3.52
N ALA A 228 0.11 -9.68 -3.05
CA ALA A 228 -1.14 -9.42 -3.76
C ALA A 228 -2.17 -8.91 -2.76
N GLN A 229 -3.12 -8.11 -3.21
CA GLN A 229 -4.23 -7.67 -2.37
C GLN A 229 -5.55 -7.60 -3.13
N THR A 230 -6.64 -7.79 -2.41
CA THR A 230 -8.01 -7.57 -2.86
C THR A 230 -8.81 -6.91 -1.75
N THR A 231 -9.87 -6.22 -2.13
CA THR A 231 -10.85 -5.59 -1.24
C THR A 231 -12.25 -5.94 -1.73
N GLY A 232 -13.25 -5.85 -0.87
CA GLY A 232 -14.64 -6.07 -1.28
C GLY A 232 -15.62 -5.89 -0.13
N ASP A 233 -16.91 -5.92 -0.48
CA ASP A 233 -18.02 -5.82 0.47
C ASP A 233 -19.01 -6.96 0.29
N TRP A 234 -19.40 -7.57 1.41
CA TRP A 234 -20.44 -8.57 1.48
C TRP A 234 -21.57 -8.11 2.38
N THR A 235 -22.79 -8.48 2.00
CA THR A 235 -24.01 -8.31 2.81
C THR A 235 -24.64 -9.66 3.11
N PHE A 236 -25.34 -9.76 4.23
CA PHE A 236 -25.98 -10.99 4.66
C PHE A 236 -27.42 -10.72 5.06
N GLU A 237 -28.34 -11.51 4.53
CA GLU A 237 -29.79 -11.39 4.75
C GLU A 237 -30.46 -12.74 5.01
N PRO A 238 -30.73 -13.10 6.28
CA PRO A 238 -29.92 -12.84 7.46
C PRO A 238 -29.22 -14.11 7.97
N LEU A 239 -27.94 -14.01 8.32
CA LEU A 239 -27.31 -14.96 9.23
C LEU A 239 -27.78 -14.61 10.66
N GLY A 240 -28.57 -15.46 11.31
CA GLY A 240 -29.05 -15.21 12.68
C GLY A 240 -30.18 -14.17 12.82
N GLY A 241 -30.85 -13.76 11.74
CA GLY A 241 -32.10 -12.98 11.79
C GLY A 241 -32.00 -11.46 11.64
N ARG A 242 -30.82 -10.89 11.35
CA ARG A 242 -30.64 -9.46 11.05
C ARG A 242 -29.77 -9.23 9.81
N PHE A 243 -29.98 -8.10 9.13
CA PHE A 243 -29.06 -7.63 8.09
C PHE A 243 -27.69 -7.36 8.69
N SER A 244 -26.65 -7.79 7.99
CA SER A 244 -25.27 -7.42 8.30
C SER A 244 -24.50 -7.09 7.02
N ALA A 245 -23.47 -6.27 7.18
CA ALA A 245 -22.54 -5.92 6.12
C ALA A 245 -21.11 -6.00 6.65
N MET A 246 -20.20 -6.41 5.79
CA MET A 246 -18.78 -6.45 6.07
C MET A 246 -18.01 -5.90 4.88
N GLY A 247 -17.08 -5.00 5.17
CA GLY A 247 -16.04 -4.60 4.23
C GLY A 247 -14.71 -5.23 4.60
N TYR A 248 -13.96 -5.71 3.62
CA TYR A 248 -12.69 -6.39 3.86
C TYR A 248 -11.56 -5.92 2.94
N ARG A 249 -10.33 -6.14 3.42
CA ARG A 249 -9.09 -6.19 2.66
C ARG A 249 -8.40 -7.51 2.98
N LEU A 250 -8.03 -8.25 1.95
CA LEU A 250 -7.26 -9.47 2.07
C LEU A 250 -5.94 -9.28 1.31
N GLU A 251 -4.83 -9.46 2.02
CA GLU A 251 -3.49 -9.36 1.47
C GLU A 251 -2.77 -10.69 1.59
N TRP A 252 -2.02 -11.07 0.56
CA TRP A 252 -1.13 -12.21 0.57
C TRP A 252 0.31 -11.75 0.43
N ARG A 253 1.19 -12.31 1.25
CA ARG A 253 2.65 -12.20 1.10
C ARG A 253 3.25 -13.55 0.73
N SER A 254 4.20 -13.53 -0.20
CA SER A 254 5.05 -14.69 -0.48
C SER A 254 6.19 -14.81 0.53
N GLU A 255 6.96 -15.88 0.38
CA GLU A 255 8.33 -15.99 0.85
C GLU A 255 9.20 -14.84 0.30
N ARG A 256 10.35 -14.62 0.96
CA ARG A 256 11.42 -13.75 0.45
C ARG A 256 12.53 -14.61 -0.13
N LEU A 257 13.02 -14.25 -1.32
CA LEU A 257 14.13 -14.94 -1.95
C LEU A 257 15.31 -14.00 -2.18
N PRO A 258 16.55 -14.50 -2.10
CA PRO A 258 17.73 -13.71 -2.43
C PRO A 258 17.68 -13.29 -3.90
N MET A 259 17.92 -12.01 -4.14
CA MET A 259 18.05 -11.41 -5.47
C MET A 259 19.54 -11.16 -5.75
N PRO A 260 20.12 -11.69 -6.84
CA PRO A 260 21.49 -11.37 -7.22
C PRO A 260 21.65 -9.86 -7.43
N GLY A 261 22.56 -9.24 -6.68
CA GLY A 261 22.94 -7.84 -6.92
C GLY A 261 23.50 -7.66 -8.33
N ALA A 262 23.33 -6.48 -8.93
CA ALA A 262 24.04 -6.15 -10.18
C ALA A 262 25.47 -5.67 -9.90
N GLY A 263 25.75 -5.22 -8.67
CA GLY A 263 27.00 -4.54 -8.34
C GLY A 263 27.14 -3.19 -9.06
N LEU A 264 26.03 -2.65 -9.57
CA LEU A 264 26.01 -1.40 -10.31
C LEU A 264 26.05 -0.25 -9.32
N ARG A 265 27.20 0.38 -9.19
CA ARG A 265 27.39 1.54 -8.33
C ARG A 265 27.00 2.83 -9.05
N PRO A 266 26.07 3.65 -8.53
CA PRO A 266 25.72 4.94 -9.12
C PRO A 266 26.93 5.89 -9.17
N VAL A 267 27.08 6.67 -10.24
CA VAL A 267 28.09 7.74 -10.32
C VAL A 267 27.80 8.91 -9.39
N SER A 268 26.56 9.02 -8.91
CA SER A 268 26.19 9.96 -7.84
C SER A 268 26.66 9.52 -6.46
N ARG A 269 27.10 8.27 -6.25
CA ARG A 269 27.46 7.74 -4.93
C ARG A 269 28.56 8.58 -4.29
N GLY A 270 28.26 9.19 -3.14
CA GLY A 270 29.16 10.10 -2.42
C GLY A 270 29.29 11.51 -3.01
N ALA A 271 28.46 11.88 -3.99
CA ALA A 271 28.37 13.25 -4.50
C ALA A 271 27.93 14.21 -3.38
N SER A 272 28.48 15.42 -3.37
CA SER A 272 28.01 16.49 -2.47
C SER A 272 26.70 17.08 -2.99
N CYS A 273 25.91 17.70 -2.11
CA CYS A 273 24.63 18.27 -2.51
C CYS A 273 24.26 19.57 -1.81
N GLU A 274 23.41 20.34 -2.48
CA GLU A 274 22.84 21.58 -1.97
C GLU A 274 21.32 21.63 -2.22
N PRO A 275 20.51 21.97 -1.20
CA PRO A 275 20.94 22.33 0.15
C PRO A 275 21.25 21.09 1.01
N LEU A 276 22.26 21.19 1.88
CA LEU A 276 22.65 20.12 2.79
C LEU A 276 21.90 20.26 4.13
N PRO A 277 21.37 19.16 4.71
CA PRO A 277 20.72 19.23 6.03
C PRO A 277 21.69 19.68 7.13
N ALA A 278 21.15 20.38 8.14
CA ALA A 278 21.95 20.89 9.25
C ALA A 278 22.63 19.75 10.03
N GLY A 279 23.91 19.92 10.35
CA GLY A 279 24.69 18.94 11.12
C GLY A 279 25.18 17.74 10.32
N VAL A 280 24.92 17.69 9.02
CA VAL A 280 25.38 16.61 8.13
C VAL A 280 26.55 17.13 7.28
N THR A 281 27.57 16.30 7.05
CA THR A 281 28.77 16.65 6.24
C THR A 281 28.84 15.89 4.92
N VAL A 282 28.08 14.81 4.77
CA VAL A 282 27.97 13.99 3.56
C VAL A 282 26.54 14.09 3.03
N CYS A 283 26.35 14.09 1.71
CA CYS A 283 25.00 14.14 1.18
C CYS A 283 24.22 12.85 1.54
N PRO A 284 23.13 12.94 2.30
CA PRO A 284 22.40 11.74 2.74
C PRO A 284 21.59 11.09 1.61
N TRP A 285 21.38 11.78 0.50
CA TRP A 285 20.63 11.25 -0.64
C TRP A 285 21.52 10.54 -1.67
N THR A 286 22.82 10.42 -1.41
CA THR A 286 23.76 9.75 -2.31
C THR A 286 24.69 8.79 -1.57
N ASP A 287 24.41 8.47 -0.30
CA ASP A 287 25.26 7.63 0.55
C ASP A 287 24.91 6.12 0.51
N GLY A 288 23.75 5.77 -0.05
CA GLY A 288 23.28 4.39 -0.21
C GLY A 288 22.56 3.83 1.03
N GLN A 289 22.35 4.65 2.07
CA GLN A 289 21.72 4.22 3.32
C GLN A 289 20.18 4.30 3.27
N LEU A 290 19.62 4.96 2.26
CA LEU A 290 18.17 5.09 2.02
C LEU A 290 17.36 5.68 3.18
N ALA A 291 18.03 6.36 4.12
CA ALA A 291 17.37 7.05 5.21
C ALA A 291 16.46 8.15 4.63
N SER A 292 15.22 8.23 5.12
CA SER A 292 14.32 9.32 4.70
C SER A 292 14.75 10.61 5.38
N VAL A 293 15.36 11.51 4.60
CA VAL A 293 15.86 12.79 5.10
C VAL A 293 15.09 13.93 4.46
N LYS A 294 14.55 14.82 5.30
CA LYS A 294 13.88 16.05 4.87
C LYS A 294 14.89 17.02 4.29
N LEU A 295 14.55 17.69 3.20
CA LEU A 295 15.37 18.77 2.69
C LEU A 295 15.27 19.96 3.65
N PRO A 296 16.35 20.70 3.96
CA PRO A 296 16.25 21.85 4.86
C PRO A 296 15.35 22.94 4.25
N PRO A 297 14.48 23.59 5.05
CA PRO A 297 13.66 24.70 4.55
C PRO A 297 14.55 25.84 4.05
N VAL A 298 14.00 26.67 3.16
CA VAL A 298 14.71 27.80 2.59
C VAL A 298 15.04 28.79 3.72
N SER A 299 16.33 29.10 3.92
CA SER A 299 16.78 29.89 5.08
C SER A 299 16.15 31.27 5.19
N THR A 300 15.73 31.84 4.05
CA THR A 300 15.07 33.15 3.97
C THR A 300 13.55 33.08 4.11
N GLN A 301 12.95 31.88 4.02
CA GLN A 301 11.51 31.61 4.07
C GLN A 301 11.27 30.24 4.74
N PRO A 302 11.32 30.16 6.09
CA PRO A 302 11.29 28.89 6.83
C PRO A 302 10.03 28.03 6.59
N GLU A 303 8.96 28.65 6.09
CA GLU A 303 7.72 27.99 5.68
C GLU A 303 7.80 27.28 4.32
N LYS A 304 8.87 27.51 3.54
CA LYS A 304 9.06 26.94 2.21
C LYS A 304 10.14 25.89 2.16
N TRP A 305 9.91 24.88 1.33
CA TRP A 305 10.91 23.86 1.02
C TRP A 305 11.69 24.23 -0.25
N PRO A 306 12.89 23.67 -0.44
CA PRO A 306 13.70 23.99 -1.60
C PRO A 306 13.04 23.49 -2.88
N GLU A 307 13.13 24.32 -3.91
CA GLU A 307 12.61 24.05 -5.25
C GLU A 307 13.61 23.29 -6.13
N VAL A 308 14.87 23.25 -5.70
CA VAL A 308 16.01 22.69 -6.44
C VAL A 308 16.91 21.91 -5.49
N LEU A 309 17.23 20.68 -5.88
CA LEU A 309 18.33 19.90 -5.31
C LEU A 309 19.47 19.86 -6.32
N ARG A 310 20.67 20.27 -5.91
CA ARG A 310 21.89 20.20 -6.72
C ARG A 310 22.80 19.11 -6.18
N LEU A 311 23.42 18.36 -7.08
CA LEU A 311 24.46 17.38 -6.80
C LEU A 311 25.73 17.84 -7.51
N THR A 312 26.88 17.68 -6.86
CA THR A 312 28.20 17.84 -7.48
C THR A 312 28.93 16.50 -7.41
N LEU A 313 29.09 15.89 -8.58
CA LEU A 313 29.75 14.60 -8.78
C LEU A 313 31.25 14.71 -8.49
N ALA A 314 31.85 13.60 -8.07
CA ALA A 314 33.29 13.54 -7.79
C ALA A 314 34.14 13.79 -9.05
N ALA A 315 33.66 13.33 -10.21
CA ALA A 315 34.26 13.55 -11.52
C ALA A 315 33.15 13.82 -12.56
N PRO A 316 33.47 14.46 -13.70
CA PRO A 316 32.53 14.59 -14.81
C PRO A 316 32.05 13.21 -15.30
N ALA A 317 30.74 13.05 -15.53
CA ALA A 317 30.10 11.82 -15.95
C ALA A 317 29.05 12.08 -17.04
N ARG A 318 28.67 11.06 -17.81
CA ARG A 318 27.61 11.08 -18.84
C ARG A 318 26.44 10.20 -18.40
N PRO A 319 25.67 10.60 -17.38
CA PRO A 319 24.62 9.75 -16.84
C PRO A 319 23.54 9.50 -17.89
N SER A 320 23.18 8.23 -18.07
CA SER A 320 22.14 7.72 -18.98
C SER A 320 20.82 7.42 -18.26
N ARG A 321 20.85 7.29 -16.94
CA ARG A 321 19.66 7.01 -16.12
C ARG A 321 19.70 7.79 -14.82
N ILE A 322 18.51 8.16 -14.34
CA ILE A 322 18.30 8.63 -12.98
C ILE A 322 17.25 7.76 -12.30
N VAL A 323 17.48 7.52 -11.02
CA VAL A 323 16.55 6.87 -10.11
C VAL A 323 16.39 7.77 -8.88
N LEU A 324 15.14 8.01 -8.49
CA LEU A 324 14.78 8.76 -7.29
C LEU A 324 14.01 7.85 -6.35
N ARG A 325 14.40 7.77 -5.08
CA ARG A 325 13.69 6.98 -4.08
C ARG A 325 13.08 7.83 -2.98
N GLY A 326 11.87 7.49 -2.57
CA GLY A 326 11.18 8.11 -1.43
C GLY A 326 10.97 9.62 -1.59
N LEU A 327 10.67 10.09 -2.81
CA LEU A 327 10.43 11.51 -3.07
C LEU A 327 9.08 11.96 -2.48
N ALA A 328 9.13 12.92 -1.57
CA ALA A 328 7.98 13.69 -1.12
C ALA A 328 8.08 15.13 -1.67
N ALA A 329 7.11 15.55 -2.47
CA ALA A 329 7.06 16.86 -3.11
C ALA A 329 5.62 17.35 -3.29
N ASP A 330 5.41 18.67 -3.31
CA ASP A 330 4.07 19.27 -3.30
C ASP A 330 3.23 18.98 -4.55
N ASP A 331 1.99 18.50 -4.31
CA ASP A 331 1.08 17.87 -5.27
C ASP A 331 1.76 17.11 -6.41
N PHE A 332 2.89 16.45 -6.13
CA PHE A 332 3.56 15.59 -7.09
C PHE A 332 2.75 14.32 -7.40
N HIS A 333 1.50 14.28 -6.91
CA HIS A 333 0.48 13.33 -7.28
C HIS A 333 -0.31 13.68 -8.55
N ASN A 334 -0.14 14.89 -9.09
CA ASN A 334 -0.76 15.27 -10.34
C ASN A 334 0.12 14.81 -11.53
N PRO A 335 -0.40 13.99 -12.47
CA PRO A 335 0.36 13.49 -13.62
C PRO A 335 0.87 14.60 -14.57
N LEU A 336 0.36 15.83 -14.42
CA LEU A 336 0.86 17.01 -15.12
C LEU A 336 2.14 17.59 -14.49
N LYS A 337 2.64 17.06 -13.38
CA LYS A 337 3.88 17.54 -12.75
C LYS A 337 5.07 16.68 -13.16
N LYS A 338 6.20 17.33 -13.46
CA LYS A 338 7.45 16.66 -13.88
C LYS A 338 8.65 17.19 -13.10
N LEU A 339 9.68 16.35 -12.93
CA LEU A 339 10.99 16.79 -12.46
C LEU A 339 11.92 16.88 -13.66
N PHE A 340 12.47 18.07 -13.89
CA PHE A 340 13.53 18.28 -14.86
C PHE A 340 14.86 17.90 -14.23
N VAL A 341 15.65 17.16 -15.00
CA VAL A 341 17.03 16.85 -14.68
C VAL A 341 17.90 17.67 -15.61
N GLU A 342 18.69 18.56 -15.04
CA GLU A 342 19.61 19.42 -15.78
C GLU A 342 21.04 19.14 -15.36
N GLY A 343 21.96 19.29 -16.30
CA GLY A 343 23.37 19.03 -16.12
C GLY A 343 24.22 20.23 -16.47
N SER A 344 25.39 20.34 -15.85
CA SER A 344 26.34 21.41 -16.09
C SER A 344 27.77 20.93 -15.84
N GLU A 345 28.71 21.38 -16.65
CA GLU A 345 30.14 21.14 -16.43
C GLU A 345 30.73 22.11 -15.38
N ASP A 346 30.24 23.36 -15.37
CA ASP A 346 30.79 24.48 -14.60
C ASP A 346 29.90 24.97 -13.45
N GLY A 347 28.68 24.44 -13.34
CA GLY A 347 27.67 24.85 -12.36
C GLY A 347 26.92 26.14 -12.74
N VAL A 348 27.25 26.75 -13.88
CA VAL A 348 26.70 28.04 -14.34
C VAL A 348 25.81 27.84 -15.56
N ARG A 349 26.28 27.08 -16.56
CA ARG A 349 25.53 26.80 -17.79
C ARG A 349 24.86 25.45 -17.68
N TRP A 350 23.52 25.45 -17.71
CA TRP A 350 22.70 24.27 -17.51
C TRP A 350 22.06 23.83 -18.81
N VAL A 351 22.13 22.52 -19.08
CA VAL A 351 21.46 21.87 -20.21
C VAL A 351 20.47 20.85 -19.68
N SER A 352 19.34 20.68 -20.36
CA SER A 352 18.38 19.62 -20.01
C SER A 352 18.97 18.26 -20.37
N LEU A 353 19.05 17.37 -19.36
CA LEU A 353 19.44 15.98 -19.54
C LEU A 353 18.20 15.10 -19.74
N GLY A 354 17.07 15.45 -19.14
CA GLY A 354 15.85 14.67 -19.27
C GLY A 354 14.78 15.09 -18.28
N GLU A 355 13.73 14.28 -18.21
CA GLU A 355 12.65 14.45 -17.25
C GLU A 355 12.37 13.12 -16.54
N VAL A 356 12.11 13.22 -15.24
CA VAL A 356 11.49 12.15 -14.46
C VAL A 356 10.02 12.47 -14.38
N VAL A 357 9.24 11.63 -15.04
CA VAL A 357 7.78 11.75 -15.08
C VAL A 357 7.23 10.68 -14.16
N ARG A 358 6.21 11.03 -13.40
CA ARG A 358 5.40 10.01 -12.76
C ARG A 358 4.66 9.26 -13.87
N PRO A 359 4.71 7.92 -13.91
CA PRO A 359 3.94 7.17 -14.88
C PRO A 359 2.48 7.63 -14.85
N ALA A 360 1.97 8.06 -15.99
CA ALA A 360 0.55 8.33 -16.13
C ALA A 360 -0.17 7.00 -15.90
N LEU A 361 -1.22 7.00 -15.08
CA LEU A 361 -2.16 5.89 -15.12
C LEU A 361 -2.81 5.94 -16.51
N GLU A 362 -2.34 5.09 -17.42
CA GLU A 362 -3.11 4.86 -18.64
C GLU A 362 -4.47 4.33 -18.20
N GLY A 363 -5.52 5.09 -18.54
CA GLY A 363 -6.86 4.91 -17.98
C GLY A 363 -7.25 6.06 -17.05
N VAL A 364 -7.82 7.11 -17.65
CA VAL A 364 -8.62 8.12 -16.94
C VAL A 364 -9.57 7.39 -15.97
N ASN A 365 -9.47 7.68 -14.66
CA ASN A 365 -10.27 7.18 -13.50
C ASN A 365 -9.66 6.15 -12.52
N ARG A 366 -8.44 5.63 -12.65
CA ARG A 366 -7.94 4.65 -11.64
C ARG A 366 -7.77 5.22 -10.22
N ALA A 367 -7.38 6.49 -10.05
CA ALA A 367 -7.27 7.11 -8.71
C ALA A 367 -8.63 7.55 -8.11
N ALA A 368 -9.69 7.65 -8.92
CA ALA A 368 -11.04 7.97 -8.45
C ALA A 368 -11.87 6.70 -8.14
N TYR A 369 -11.38 5.52 -8.51
CA TYR A 369 -12.09 4.23 -8.40
C TYR A 369 -11.26 3.09 -7.80
N ARG A 370 -10.01 3.32 -7.35
CA ARG A 370 -9.42 2.36 -6.43
C ARG A 370 -10.22 2.40 -5.15
N ASP A 371 -10.63 1.22 -4.70
CA ASP A 371 -11.25 1.07 -3.41
C ASP A 371 -10.40 1.78 -2.37
N VAL A 372 -10.98 2.75 -1.67
CA VAL A 372 -10.28 3.57 -0.68
C VAL A 372 -9.56 2.71 0.36
N ARG A 373 -10.05 1.48 0.60
CA ARG A 373 -9.43 0.51 1.51
C ARG A 373 -8.08 0.00 1.01
N GLU A 374 -7.85 -0.10 -0.30
CA GLU A 374 -6.52 -0.48 -0.82
C GLU A 374 -5.43 0.51 -0.42
N VAL A 375 -5.80 1.76 -0.18
CA VAL A 375 -4.88 2.84 0.20
C VAL A 375 -4.92 3.07 1.72
N GLU A 376 -6.11 3.24 2.29
CA GLU A 376 -6.31 3.56 3.71
C GLU A 376 -5.98 2.39 4.64
N TRP A 377 -6.05 1.15 4.14
CA TRP A 377 -5.79 -0.07 4.91
C TRP A 377 -4.48 -0.72 4.47
N ALA A 378 -3.69 -0.05 3.62
CA ALA A 378 -2.41 -0.55 3.10
C ALA A 378 -1.41 -0.88 4.21
N GLY A 379 -1.45 -0.14 5.32
CA GLY A 379 -0.59 -0.33 6.50
C GLY A 379 -1.10 -1.33 7.52
N ASP A 380 -2.19 -2.05 7.23
CA ASP A 380 -2.78 -2.97 8.21
C ASP A 380 -2.00 -4.28 8.31
N ASN A 381 -1.14 -4.62 7.34
CA ASN A 381 -0.25 -5.78 7.44
C ASN A 381 0.77 -5.58 8.57
N PRO A 382 0.75 -6.41 9.64
CA PRO A 382 1.69 -6.28 10.75
C PRO A 382 3.07 -6.87 10.48
N LEU A 383 3.24 -7.62 9.38
CA LEU A 383 4.46 -8.35 9.05
C LEU A 383 5.39 -7.58 8.10
N ASP A 384 4.86 -6.65 7.32
CA ASP A 384 5.61 -5.89 6.31
C ASP A 384 5.12 -4.43 6.25
N PRO A 385 5.98 -3.49 5.80
CA PRO A 385 5.55 -2.12 5.55
C PRO A 385 4.34 -2.03 4.62
N ALA A 386 3.63 -0.91 4.70
CA ALA A 386 2.41 -0.68 3.93
C ALA A 386 2.60 -1.01 2.44
N LEU A 387 1.66 -1.76 1.86
CA LEU A 387 1.68 -2.07 0.44
C LEU A 387 1.28 -0.82 -0.36
N GLN A 388 2.25 0.03 -0.68
CA GLN A 388 1.98 1.31 -1.35
C GLN A 388 1.71 1.15 -2.85
N VAL A 389 0.57 0.55 -3.19
CA VAL A 389 0.16 0.41 -4.58
C VAL A 389 -0.27 1.77 -5.16
N ASP A 390 -0.59 2.76 -4.31
CA ASP A 390 -0.94 4.11 -4.72
C ASP A 390 0.26 5.04 -4.91
N LEU A 391 0.07 5.84 -5.93
CA LEU A 391 0.84 6.92 -6.47
C LEU A 391 1.32 7.94 -5.40
N THR A 392 0.53 8.27 -4.36
CA THR A 392 0.83 9.40 -3.45
C THR A 392 2.12 9.25 -2.62
N SER A 393 2.61 8.03 -2.43
CA SER A 393 3.89 7.75 -1.78
C SER A 393 4.89 7.22 -2.80
N ASN A 394 5.62 8.12 -3.46
CA ASN A 394 6.61 7.74 -4.47
C ASN A 394 7.82 7.08 -3.79
N LEU A 395 7.81 5.76 -3.63
CA LEU A 395 9.01 5.01 -3.23
C LEU A 395 10.06 5.03 -4.33
N TYR A 396 9.65 5.15 -5.60
CA TYR A 396 10.56 5.06 -6.72
C TYR A 396 10.07 5.83 -7.95
N LEU A 397 10.98 6.57 -8.59
CA LEU A 397 10.78 7.20 -9.90
C LEU A 397 12.03 7.01 -10.74
N GLU A 398 11.86 6.96 -12.05
CA GLU A 398 12.93 6.68 -12.98
C GLU A 398 12.82 7.55 -14.23
N GLY A 399 13.97 7.94 -14.79
CA GLY A 399 14.04 8.68 -16.05
C GLY A 399 15.25 8.30 -16.88
N ALA A 400 15.05 8.26 -18.20
CA ALA A 400 16.15 8.20 -19.16
C ALA A 400 16.78 9.60 -19.32
N LEU A 401 18.10 9.63 -19.39
CA LEU A 401 18.89 10.84 -19.55
C LEU A 401 19.69 10.84 -20.86
N ARG A 402 19.89 12.04 -21.37
CA ARG A 402 20.73 12.38 -22.51
C ARG A 402 22.22 12.30 -22.13
N THR A 403 23.01 11.59 -22.94
CA THR A 403 24.42 11.26 -22.64
C THR A 403 25.44 12.04 -23.48
N GLU A 404 24.98 12.97 -24.32
CA GLU A 404 25.83 13.68 -25.28
C GLU A 404 26.81 14.65 -24.59
N VAL A 405 26.52 15.07 -23.35
CA VAL A 405 27.33 16.02 -22.58
C VAL A 405 27.80 15.37 -21.28
N ALA A 406 29.10 15.48 -20.99
CA ALA A 406 29.64 15.14 -19.69
C ALA A 406 29.35 16.27 -18.69
N VAL A 407 28.87 15.93 -17.50
CA VAL A 407 28.39 16.88 -16.50
C VAL A 407 29.07 16.59 -15.16
N ARG A 408 29.37 17.66 -14.42
CA ARG A 408 29.90 17.58 -13.05
C ARG A 408 28.84 17.97 -12.02
N HIS A 409 27.95 18.87 -12.39
CA HIS A 409 26.85 19.34 -11.56
C HIS A 409 25.54 18.86 -12.17
N VAL A 410 24.66 18.32 -11.35
CA VAL A 410 23.32 17.90 -11.73
C VAL A 410 22.33 18.63 -10.84
N ARG A 411 21.20 19.08 -11.37
CA ARG A 411 20.13 19.65 -10.56
C ARG A 411 18.77 19.06 -10.93
N LEU A 412 17.97 18.84 -9.90
CA LEU A 412 16.58 18.42 -9.99
C LEU A 412 15.70 19.63 -9.72
N ARG A 413 14.75 19.89 -10.62
CA ARG A 413 13.79 20.98 -10.49
C ARG A 413 12.40 20.52 -10.89
N GLY A 414 11.45 20.59 -9.97
CA GLY A 414 10.06 20.27 -10.28
C GLY A 414 9.33 21.45 -10.91
N VAL A 415 8.58 21.22 -11.98
CA VAL A 415 7.71 22.23 -12.60
C VAL A 415 6.40 21.56 -13.05
N PRO A 416 5.23 22.18 -12.84
CA PRO A 416 3.97 21.73 -13.43
C PRO A 416 3.96 22.00 -14.95
N ALA A 417 3.30 21.14 -15.73
CA ALA A 417 3.22 21.26 -17.19
C ALA A 417 2.61 22.59 -17.66
N GLU A 418 1.72 23.18 -16.86
CA GLU A 418 0.97 24.40 -17.19
C GLU A 418 1.34 25.61 -16.31
N SER A 419 2.40 25.51 -15.49
CA SER A 419 2.78 26.59 -14.57
C SER A 419 4.28 26.79 -14.53
N THR A 420 4.71 28.04 -14.36
CA THR A 420 6.12 28.37 -14.12
C THR A 420 6.49 28.30 -12.64
N ARG A 421 5.52 28.10 -11.73
CA ARG A 421 5.80 27.95 -10.30
C ARG A 421 6.48 26.61 -10.05
N PRO A 422 7.68 26.59 -9.46
CA PRO A 422 8.39 25.36 -9.17
C PRO A 422 7.69 24.55 -8.05
N ILE A 423 8.00 23.27 -8.01
CA ILE A 423 7.51 22.32 -7.02
C ILE A 423 8.48 22.27 -5.85
N GLU A 424 7.94 22.41 -4.65
CA GLU A 424 8.67 22.30 -3.40
C GLU A 424 9.03 20.82 -3.09
N LEU A 425 10.33 20.55 -2.89
CA LEU A 425 10.88 19.24 -2.59
C LEU A 425 11.03 19.10 -1.07
N LYS A 426 10.25 18.22 -0.44
CA LYS A 426 10.15 18.11 1.03
C LYS A 426 11.08 17.06 1.62
N ALA A 427 11.12 15.88 1.00
CA ALA A 427 11.95 14.78 1.47
C ALA A 427 12.37 13.88 0.31
N LEU A 428 13.48 13.18 0.52
CA LEU A 428 14.00 12.20 -0.41
C LEU A 428 14.78 11.14 0.38
N ARG A 429 14.84 9.91 -0.16
CA ARG A 429 15.73 8.85 0.34
C ARG A 429 16.99 8.75 -0.49
N GLU A 430 16.89 8.84 -1.82
CA GLU A 430 18.06 8.72 -2.70
C GLU A 430 17.89 9.41 -4.05
N VAL A 431 19.01 9.88 -4.62
CA VAL A 431 19.24 10.15 -6.04
C VAL A 431 20.39 9.29 -6.56
N SER A 432 20.07 8.30 -7.39
CA SER A 432 21.05 7.48 -8.09
C SER A 432 21.15 7.90 -9.55
N LEU A 433 22.37 8.23 -10.01
CA LEU A 433 22.69 8.49 -11.41
C LEU A 433 23.56 7.35 -11.94
N PHE A 434 23.26 6.84 -13.12
CA PHE A 434 23.99 5.74 -13.76
C PHE A 434 24.52 6.16 -15.12
N GLU A 435 25.71 5.67 -15.49
CA GLU A 435 26.28 5.81 -16.85
C GLU A 435 25.95 4.61 -17.72
#